data_AF-A0A8S3ZHK4-F1
#
_entry.id   AF-A0A8S3ZHK4-F1
#
_cell.length_a   1.000
_cell.length_b   1.000
_cell.length_c   1.000
_cell.angle_alpha   90.00
_cell.angle_beta   90.00
_cell.angle_gamma   90.00
#
_symmetry.space_group_name_H-M   'P 1'
#
loop_
_entity.id
_entity.type
_entity.pdbx_description
1 polymer ?
#
loop_
_entity_poly.entity_id
_entity_poly.type
_entity_poly.pdbx_seq_one_letter_code
_entity_poly.pdbx_strand_id
1 'polypeptide(L)'
;LTGNVPLCGNGIIDKGEDCDGGGMGLSGLDKCCSRECKFIGNATCSATNSECCKNCQMAPRNTLCRGASRELCQEAAFCSGLSLDCPLSSPMKDDTPCIDEGKCINGTCLDYCAYEGYLINRIFKPCRCEEAESSCLRCCMSAEEACRPLNKSSSFDSFLQDGRPCQYGYCEAGKCQKASANMIQRLFDFIEHLDSSTFVAFMKSNIVGTIIVFSLVVWIPLSWTISCIDKRNARKSREQDLRWVSNEALLFQSLQ
;
A
#
# COMPACT_ATOMS: atom_id res chain seq x y z
N LEU A 1 13.35 26.29 -11.96
CA LEU A 1 12.78 27.22 -10.96
C LEU A 1 11.28 27.30 -11.21
N THR A 2 10.51 26.34 -10.71
CA THR A 2 9.04 26.40 -10.78
C THR A 2 8.57 27.27 -9.63
N GLY A 3 8.51 28.59 -9.86
CA GLY A 3 7.84 29.50 -8.94
C GLY A 3 6.36 29.14 -8.89
N ASN A 4 5.78 29.08 -7.68
CA ASN A 4 4.35 28.88 -7.52
C ASN A 4 3.64 30.03 -8.24
N VAL A 5 2.83 29.72 -9.25
CA VAL A 5 2.04 30.72 -9.99
C VAL A 5 0.79 30.97 -9.17
N PRO A 6 0.52 32.22 -8.71
CA PRO A 6 -0.68 32.55 -7.97
C PRO A 6 -1.94 32.02 -8.66
N LEU A 7 -2.75 31.25 -7.95
CA LEU A 7 -3.90 30.58 -8.54
C LEU A 7 -5.11 30.55 -7.60
N CYS A 8 -6.04 31.46 -7.85
CA CYS A 8 -7.31 31.50 -7.15
C CYS A 8 -8.12 30.22 -7.36
N GLY A 9 -8.51 29.59 -6.24
CA GLY A 9 -9.31 28.37 -6.19
C GLY A 9 -8.50 27.11 -5.87
N ASN A 10 -7.21 27.22 -5.57
CA ASN A 10 -6.39 26.09 -5.13
C ASN A 10 -6.49 25.85 -3.60
N GLY A 11 -7.12 26.76 -2.86
CA GLY A 11 -7.33 26.71 -1.42
C GLY A 11 -6.17 27.30 -0.59
N ILE A 12 -5.18 27.92 -1.24
CA ILE A 12 -4.00 28.52 -0.63
C ILE A 12 -4.01 30.01 -0.96
N ILE A 13 -3.85 30.86 0.05
CA ILE A 13 -3.81 32.31 -0.17
C ILE A 13 -2.51 32.68 -0.90
N ASP A 14 -2.62 33.02 -2.18
CA ASP A 14 -1.50 33.48 -3.00
C ASP A 14 -1.37 35.02 -3.01
N LYS A 15 -0.29 35.52 -3.61
CA LYS A 15 -0.03 36.97 -3.68
C LYS A 15 -1.15 37.70 -4.42
N GLY A 16 -1.84 38.59 -3.72
CA GLY A 16 -2.91 39.42 -4.27
C GLY A 16 -4.32 38.95 -3.92
N GLU A 17 -4.43 37.79 -3.26
CA GLU A 17 -5.67 37.22 -2.76
C GLU A 17 -5.87 37.57 -1.27
N ASP A 18 -7.12 37.76 -0.84
CA ASP A 18 -7.44 37.99 0.57
C ASP A 18 -7.84 36.68 1.27
N CYS A 19 -8.36 35.73 0.48
CA CYS A 19 -8.81 34.40 0.87
C CYS A 19 -8.79 33.49 -0.35
N ASP A 20 -8.79 32.17 -0.15
CA ASP A 20 -9.06 31.20 -1.20
C ASP A 20 -9.99 30.11 -0.66
N GLY A 21 -11.27 30.20 -1.03
CA GLY A 21 -12.31 29.24 -0.66
C GLY A 21 -12.14 27.85 -1.29
N GLY A 22 -11.19 27.70 -2.22
CA GLY A 22 -10.88 26.47 -2.94
C GLY A 22 -11.84 26.17 -4.10
N GLY A 23 -11.65 24.99 -4.68
CA GLY A 23 -12.58 24.41 -5.64
C GLY A 23 -12.47 24.91 -7.07
N MET A 24 -11.39 25.58 -7.49
CA MET A 24 -11.14 26.03 -8.88
C MET A 24 -12.40 26.59 -9.58
N GLY A 25 -13.22 27.36 -8.84
CA GLY A 25 -14.44 27.98 -9.34
C GLY A 25 -15.72 27.12 -9.33
N LEU A 26 -15.72 25.91 -8.76
CA LEU A 26 -16.84 24.96 -8.77
C LEU A 26 -17.62 24.86 -7.45
N SER A 27 -17.07 25.35 -6.35
CA SER A 27 -17.62 25.08 -5.02
C SER A 27 -17.72 26.36 -4.20
N GLY A 28 -18.82 27.10 -4.34
CA GLY A 28 -19.19 28.23 -3.47
C GLY A 28 -19.56 27.79 -2.04
N LEU A 29 -18.75 26.92 -1.45
CA LEU A 29 -18.92 26.38 -0.10
C LEU A 29 -18.52 27.40 0.95
N ASP A 30 -17.47 28.19 0.66
CA ASP A 30 -17.05 29.27 1.53
C ASP A 30 -17.88 30.53 1.27
N LYS A 31 -18.73 30.88 2.25
CA LYS A 31 -19.59 32.07 2.19
C LYS A 31 -18.82 33.37 2.46
N CYS A 32 -17.57 33.26 2.90
CA CYS A 32 -16.73 34.37 3.28
C CYS A 32 -15.82 34.83 2.13
N CYS A 33 -15.62 33.97 1.13
CA CYS A 33 -14.69 34.19 0.02
C CYS A 33 -15.39 34.15 -1.34
N SER A 34 -15.11 35.15 -2.20
CA SER A 34 -15.65 35.23 -3.55
C SER A 34 -14.86 34.35 -4.54
N ARG A 35 -15.39 34.21 -5.77
CA ARG A 35 -14.72 33.45 -6.84
C ARG A 35 -13.45 34.15 -7.37
N GLU A 36 -13.26 35.41 -7.00
CA GLU A 36 -12.10 36.25 -7.30
C GLU A 36 -11.10 36.28 -6.14
N CYS A 37 -11.25 35.39 -5.15
CA CYS A 37 -10.36 35.28 -3.99
C CYS A 37 -10.30 36.57 -3.15
N LYS A 38 -11.48 37.17 -2.95
CA LYS A 38 -11.70 38.37 -2.15
C LYS A 38 -12.75 38.14 -1.08
N PHE A 39 -12.59 38.81 0.06
CA PHE A 39 -13.58 38.74 1.13
C PHE A 39 -14.91 39.33 0.69
N ILE A 40 -16.00 38.65 1.07
CA ILE A 40 -17.36 39.10 0.77
C ILE A 40 -17.88 39.95 1.94
N GLY A 41 -18.37 41.15 1.63
CA GLY A 41 -19.04 42.02 2.61
C GLY A 41 -18.09 42.48 3.72
N ASN A 42 -18.40 42.12 4.98
CA ASN A 42 -17.59 42.45 6.15
C ASN A 42 -16.70 41.30 6.62
N ALA A 43 -16.55 40.24 5.82
CA ALA A 43 -15.70 39.10 6.16
C ALA A 43 -14.26 39.55 6.43
N THR A 44 -13.68 39.02 7.51
CA THR A 44 -12.29 39.27 7.91
C THR A 44 -11.43 38.00 7.84
N CYS A 45 -12.06 36.85 7.61
CA CYS A 45 -11.40 35.56 7.50
C CYS A 45 -12.25 34.57 6.70
N SER A 46 -11.62 33.45 6.31
CA SER A 46 -12.26 32.28 5.71
C SER A 46 -12.01 31.05 6.61
N ALA A 47 -13.03 30.21 6.81
CA ALA A 47 -12.86 28.94 7.53
C ALA A 47 -12.05 27.90 6.75
N THR A 48 -11.92 28.06 5.42
CA THR A 48 -11.07 27.21 4.58
C THR A 48 -9.59 27.52 4.79
N ASN A 49 -9.25 28.78 5.05
CA ASN A 49 -7.85 29.20 5.20
C ASN A 49 -7.42 29.43 6.65
N SER A 50 -8.35 29.55 7.59
CA SER A 50 -8.05 29.84 8.99
C SER A 50 -8.89 29.00 9.95
N GLU A 51 -8.22 28.18 10.77
CA GLU A 51 -8.84 27.26 11.74
C GLU A 51 -9.71 28.00 12.79
N CYS A 52 -9.37 29.23 13.15
CA CYS A 52 -10.13 30.07 14.10
C CYS A 52 -11.02 31.12 13.42
N CYS A 53 -11.54 30.82 12.23
CA CYS A 53 -12.58 31.61 11.59
C CYS A 53 -13.96 30.98 11.80
N LYS A 54 -14.91 31.76 12.32
CA LYS A 54 -16.30 31.33 12.52
C LYS A 54 -17.25 32.40 12.00
N ASN A 55 -18.14 32.01 11.09
CA ASN A 55 -19.10 32.93 10.45
C ASN A 55 -18.39 34.16 9.85
N CYS A 56 -17.28 33.94 9.13
CA CYS A 56 -16.49 34.99 8.46
C CYS A 56 -15.84 36.02 9.40
N GLN A 57 -15.79 35.73 10.70
CA GLN A 57 -15.15 36.56 11.72
C GLN A 57 -14.25 35.72 12.61
N MET A 58 -13.36 36.40 13.34
CA MET A 58 -12.52 35.74 14.34
C MET A 58 -13.40 34.99 15.35
N ALA A 59 -13.07 33.72 15.57
CA ALA A 59 -13.79 32.89 16.51
C ALA A 59 -13.59 33.42 17.94
N PRO A 60 -14.63 33.38 18.80
CA PRO A 60 -14.50 33.78 20.19
C PRO A 60 -13.53 32.86 20.93
N ARG A 61 -12.95 33.37 22.02
CA ARG A 61 -12.11 32.59 22.93
C ARG A 61 -12.80 31.28 23.33
N ASN A 62 -12.02 30.21 23.45
CA ASN A 62 -12.48 28.86 23.80
C ASN A 62 -13.34 28.17 22.71
N THR A 63 -13.30 28.65 21.46
CA THR A 63 -13.84 27.87 20.33
C THR A 63 -12.87 26.74 20.00
N LEU A 64 -13.33 25.49 19.95
CA LEU A 64 -12.52 24.34 19.56
C LEU A 64 -12.05 24.50 18.11
N CYS A 65 -10.74 24.46 17.86
CA CYS A 65 -10.17 24.51 16.52
C CYS A 65 -9.45 23.21 16.14
N ARG A 66 -8.79 22.55 17.10
CA ARG A 66 -8.17 21.23 16.90
C ARG A 66 -8.62 20.27 17.98
N GLY A 67 -9.13 19.10 17.57
CA GLY A 67 -9.49 18.03 18.50
C GLY A 67 -8.25 17.45 19.20
N ALA A 68 -8.48 16.77 20.32
CA ALA A 68 -7.42 15.99 20.95
C ALA A 68 -7.04 14.80 20.05
N SER A 69 -5.75 14.50 19.93
CA SER A 69 -5.24 13.32 19.23
C SER A 69 -4.40 12.49 20.19
N ARG A 70 -4.88 11.27 20.47
CA ARG A 70 -4.13 10.30 21.30
C ARG A 70 -2.92 9.76 20.57
N GLU A 71 -3.04 9.60 19.25
CA GLU A 71 -1.98 9.12 18.36
C GLU A 71 -0.76 10.03 18.40
N LEU A 72 -1.01 11.35 18.47
CA LEU A 72 0.03 12.37 18.53
C LEU A 72 0.32 12.87 19.94
N CYS A 73 -0.35 12.34 20.98
CA CYS A 73 -0.24 12.81 22.36
C CYS A 73 -0.49 14.32 22.52
N GLN A 74 -1.51 14.83 21.83
CA GLN A 74 -1.87 16.24 21.79
C GLN A 74 -3.27 16.48 22.36
N GLU A 75 -3.39 17.37 23.33
CA GLU A 75 -4.67 17.85 23.85
C GLU A 75 -5.42 18.68 22.80
N ALA A 76 -6.70 18.90 23.07
CA ALA A 76 -7.51 19.82 22.26
C ALA A 76 -6.96 21.25 22.32
N ALA A 77 -6.93 21.92 21.17
CA ALA A 77 -6.57 23.33 21.07
C ALA A 77 -7.79 24.19 20.80
N PHE A 78 -7.79 25.38 21.42
CA PHE A 78 -8.90 26.31 21.38
C PHE A 78 -8.44 27.69 20.94
N CYS A 79 -9.28 28.36 20.14
CA CYS A 79 -9.04 29.71 19.69
C CYS A 79 -8.86 30.67 20.86
N SER A 80 -7.88 31.56 20.76
CA SER A 80 -7.57 32.56 21.79
C SER A 80 -8.60 33.70 21.85
N GLY A 81 -9.33 33.91 20.75
CA GLY A 81 -10.18 35.09 20.51
C GLY A 81 -9.42 36.33 20.06
N LEU A 82 -8.11 36.19 19.77
CA LEU A 82 -7.22 37.29 19.38
C LEU A 82 -6.41 36.98 18.10
N SER A 83 -6.48 35.75 17.60
CA SER A 83 -5.82 35.30 16.37
C SER A 83 -6.75 34.40 15.55
N LEU A 84 -6.52 34.38 14.24
CA LEU A 84 -7.15 33.46 13.28
C LEU A 84 -6.43 32.10 13.21
N ASP A 85 -5.21 32.03 13.73
CA ASP A 85 -4.45 30.79 13.85
C ASP A 85 -4.91 30.00 15.07
N CYS A 86 -5.08 28.69 14.90
CA CYS A 86 -5.28 27.79 16.02
C CYS A 86 -3.95 27.61 16.76
N PRO A 87 -3.89 27.87 18.08
CA PRO A 87 -2.66 27.70 18.83
C PRO A 87 -2.16 26.25 18.78
N LEU A 88 -0.88 26.05 19.10
CA LEU A 88 -0.32 24.71 19.24
C LEU A 88 -1.06 23.93 20.33
N SER A 89 -1.35 22.67 20.06
CA SER A 89 -1.91 21.76 21.05
C SER A 89 -0.92 21.56 22.18
N SER A 90 -1.41 21.61 23.41
CA SER A 90 -0.61 21.25 24.58
C SER A 90 -0.37 19.73 24.59
N PRO A 91 0.74 19.25 25.17
CA PRO A 91 0.98 17.82 25.30
C PRO A 91 -0.08 17.19 26.21
N MET A 92 -0.52 15.98 25.87
CA MET A 92 -1.29 15.14 26.79
C MET A 92 -0.46 14.81 28.02
N LYS A 93 -1.15 14.55 29.14
CA LYS A 93 -0.52 14.11 30.38
C LYS A 93 0.32 12.84 30.15
N ASP A 94 1.48 12.78 30.80
CA ASP A 94 2.31 11.58 30.82
C ASP A 94 1.50 10.35 31.26
N ASP A 95 1.88 9.19 30.72
CA ASP A 95 1.23 7.89 30.89
C ASP A 95 -0.18 7.76 30.27
N THR A 96 -0.66 8.75 29.51
CA THR A 96 -1.90 8.62 28.74
C THR A 96 -1.73 7.53 27.66
N PRO A 97 -2.62 6.52 27.57
CA PRO A 97 -2.54 5.50 26.52
C PRO A 97 -2.64 6.09 25.11
N CYS A 98 -1.76 5.66 24.22
CA CYS A 98 -1.74 6.05 22.81
C CYS A 98 -1.65 4.82 21.89
N ILE A 99 -1.30 5.01 20.62
CA ILE A 99 -1.26 3.92 19.62
C ILE A 99 -0.33 2.77 20.03
N ASP A 100 -0.63 1.56 19.55
CA ASP A 100 0.16 0.36 19.80
C ASP A 100 0.36 0.04 21.30
N GLU A 101 -0.65 0.27 22.15
CA GLU A 101 -0.56 0.10 23.62
C GLU A 101 0.60 0.92 24.23
N GLY A 102 1.01 1.97 23.53
CA GLY A 102 2.03 2.91 23.95
C GLY A 102 1.49 3.90 24.97
N LYS A 103 2.39 4.77 25.46
CA LYS A 103 2.02 5.86 26.36
C LYS A 103 2.68 7.16 25.98
N CYS A 104 1.96 8.25 26.24
CA CYS A 104 2.47 9.60 26.08
C CYS A 104 3.54 9.90 27.13
N ILE A 105 4.67 10.43 26.68
CA ILE A 105 5.73 11.01 27.53
C ILE A 105 6.16 12.32 26.89
N ASN A 106 6.00 13.43 27.62
CA ASN A 106 6.37 14.78 27.18
C ASN A 106 5.81 15.13 25.79
N GLY A 107 4.54 14.78 25.53
CA GLY A 107 3.87 15.05 24.24
C GLY A 107 4.28 14.15 23.08
N THR A 108 5.03 13.08 23.32
CA THR A 108 5.38 12.08 22.30
C THR A 108 4.77 10.73 22.68
N CYS A 109 4.10 10.07 21.74
CA CYS A 109 3.65 8.69 21.93
C CYS A 109 4.85 7.73 21.82
N LEU A 110 5.25 7.13 22.94
CA LEU A 110 6.21 6.03 22.95
C LEU A 110 5.44 4.73 22.73
N ASP A 111 5.84 3.93 21.75
CA ASP A 111 5.30 2.58 21.59
C ASP A 111 5.58 1.72 22.84
N TYR A 112 4.85 0.62 22.99
CA TYR A 112 4.98 -0.27 24.14
C TYR A 112 6.44 -0.62 24.49
N CYS A 113 7.27 -0.98 23.50
CA CYS A 113 8.65 -1.37 23.76
C CYS A 113 9.48 -0.16 24.22
N ALA A 114 9.35 0.97 23.52
CA ALA A 114 10.05 2.20 23.89
C ALA A 114 9.66 2.67 25.30
N TYR A 115 8.39 2.57 25.68
CA TYR A 115 7.91 2.91 27.02
C TYR A 115 8.46 1.97 28.10
N GLU A 116 8.41 0.65 27.89
CA GLU A 116 9.01 -0.32 28.83
C GLU A 116 10.52 -0.08 28.99
N GLY A 117 11.21 0.28 27.90
CA GLY A 117 12.61 0.68 27.95
C GLY A 117 12.83 1.96 28.75
N TYR A 118 12.01 2.98 28.52
CA TYR A 118 12.06 4.25 29.23
C TYR A 118 11.99 4.08 30.75
N LEU A 119 11.10 3.21 31.25
CA LEU A 119 10.93 2.95 32.69
C LEU A 119 12.20 2.42 33.38
N ILE A 120 13.04 1.70 32.65
CA ILE A 120 14.28 1.08 33.19
C ILE A 120 15.55 1.70 32.59
N ASN A 121 15.43 2.86 31.95
CA ASN A 121 16.52 3.57 31.28
C ASN A 121 17.28 2.69 30.27
N ARG A 122 16.54 1.94 29.45
CA ARG A 122 17.05 1.15 28.33
C ARG A 122 16.36 1.53 27.02
N ILE A 123 17.01 1.25 25.90
CA ILE A 123 16.41 1.43 24.57
C ILE A 123 15.92 0.08 24.09
N PHE A 124 14.60 -0.04 23.97
CA PHE A 124 13.95 -1.16 23.31
C PHE A 124 13.27 -0.69 22.03
N LYS A 125 13.21 -1.59 21.06
CA LYS A 125 12.51 -1.40 19.80
C LYS A 125 11.55 -2.55 19.55
N PRO A 126 10.41 -2.30 18.90
CA PRO A 126 9.50 -3.36 18.48
C PRO A 126 10.21 -4.32 17.53
N CYS A 127 9.93 -5.60 17.68
CA CYS A 127 10.47 -6.67 16.85
C CYS A 127 9.44 -7.79 16.71
N ARG A 128 9.72 -8.74 15.82
CA ARG A 128 8.86 -9.89 15.58
C ARG A 128 9.58 -11.16 16.03
N CYS A 129 8.96 -11.90 16.94
CA CYS A 129 9.50 -13.17 17.39
C CYS A 129 9.43 -14.23 16.26
N GLU A 130 10.46 -15.09 16.24
CA GLU A 130 10.64 -16.12 15.21
C GLU A 130 9.82 -17.39 15.47
N GLU A 131 9.61 -17.76 16.73
CA GLU A 131 8.89 -18.97 17.07
C GLU A 131 7.40 -18.83 16.78
N ALA A 132 6.77 -19.87 16.23
CA ALA A 132 5.36 -19.84 15.84
C ALA A 132 4.40 -19.46 16.99
N GLU A 133 4.73 -19.89 18.22
CA GLU A 133 3.93 -19.64 19.42
C GLU A 133 4.07 -18.20 19.94
N SER A 134 5.24 -17.59 19.77
CA SER A 134 5.53 -16.22 20.23
C SER A 134 5.39 -15.17 19.12
N SER A 135 5.21 -15.59 17.86
CA SER A 135 5.14 -14.69 16.69
C SER A 135 3.96 -13.72 16.72
N CYS A 136 2.92 -14.04 17.49
CA CYS A 136 1.77 -13.16 17.73
C CYS A 136 1.76 -12.51 19.11
N LEU A 137 2.88 -12.60 19.83
CA LEU A 137 3.14 -11.82 21.03
C LEU A 137 3.85 -10.52 20.66
N ARG A 138 3.70 -9.53 21.54
CA ARG A 138 4.44 -8.28 21.47
C ARG A 138 5.87 -8.52 21.91
N CYS A 139 6.80 -8.43 20.96
CA CYS A 139 8.21 -8.67 21.20
C CYS A 139 9.01 -7.38 21.09
N CYS A 140 10.04 -7.27 21.93
CA CYS A 140 10.97 -6.15 21.94
C CYS A 140 12.39 -6.67 21.83
N MET A 141 13.27 -5.87 21.24
CA MET A 141 14.70 -6.13 21.17
C MET A 141 15.48 -4.94 21.71
N SER A 142 16.68 -5.22 22.21
CA SER A 142 17.67 -4.19 22.59
C SER A 142 18.93 -4.35 21.75
N ALA A 143 19.95 -3.52 22.00
CA ALA A 143 21.23 -3.66 21.31
C ALA A 143 21.97 -4.95 21.72
N GLU A 144 21.79 -5.39 22.97
CA GLU A 144 22.49 -6.55 23.55
C GLU A 144 21.64 -7.83 23.57
N GLU A 145 20.31 -7.71 23.41
CA GLU A 145 19.37 -8.81 23.59
C GLU A 145 18.56 -9.09 22.32
N ALA A 146 18.46 -10.37 21.96
CA ALA A 146 17.65 -10.83 20.84
C ALA A 146 16.15 -10.53 21.04
N CYS A 147 15.41 -10.52 19.93
CA CYS A 147 13.97 -10.28 19.93
C CYS A 147 13.24 -11.30 20.81
N ARG A 148 12.56 -10.81 21.85
CA ARG A 148 11.85 -11.66 22.82
C ARG A 148 10.62 -10.95 23.39
N PRO A 149 9.63 -11.68 23.90
CA PRO A 149 8.56 -11.06 24.69
C PRO A 149 9.13 -10.52 26.01
N LEU A 150 8.78 -9.28 26.38
CA LEU A 150 9.22 -8.67 27.65
C LEU A 150 8.43 -9.22 28.85
N ASN A 151 7.11 -9.33 28.69
CA ASN A 151 6.22 -9.92 29.70
C ASN A 151 5.80 -11.32 29.23
N LYS A 152 6.28 -12.36 29.92
CA LYS A 152 5.74 -13.73 29.81
C LYS A 152 4.47 -13.94 30.62
N SER A 153 3.98 -12.89 31.29
CA SER A 153 2.70 -12.95 31.98
C SER A 153 1.62 -13.05 30.93
N SER A 154 0.78 -14.08 31.02
CA SER A 154 -0.34 -14.37 30.13
C SER A 154 -1.47 -13.34 30.27
N SER A 155 -1.13 -12.05 30.25
CA SER A 155 -2.08 -10.95 30.14
C SER A 155 -2.49 -10.79 28.68
N PHE A 156 -3.77 -10.53 28.47
CA PHE A 156 -4.35 -10.24 27.16
C PHE A 156 -3.58 -9.16 26.39
N ASP A 157 -3.00 -8.19 27.11
CA ASP A 157 -2.22 -7.06 26.56
C ASP A 157 -0.91 -7.46 25.86
N SER A 158 -0.44 -8.71 26.05
CA SER A 158 0.78 -9.22 25.41
C SER A 158 0.54 -9.73 23.99
N PHE A 159 -0.72 -9.95 23.59
CA PHE A 159 -1.05 -10.41 22.25
C PHE A 159 -1.16 -9.23 21.27
N LEU A 160 -0.70 -9.46 20.04
CA LEU A 160 -0.97 -8.54 18.94
C LEU A 160 -2.44 -8.62 18.54
N GLN A 161 -3.00 -7.48 18.12
CA GLN A 161 -4.35 -7.42 17.55
C GLN A 161 -4.46 -8.29 16.28
N ASP A 162 -5.67 -8.76 15.99
CA ASP A 162 -5.93 -9.55 14.80
C ASP A 162 -5.55 -8.80 13.51
N GLY A 163 -5.01 -9.54 12.53
CA GLY A 163 -4.52 -8.99 11.27
C GLY A 163 -3.07 -8.49 11.29
N ARG A 164 -2.42 -8.41 12.47
CA ARG A 164 -1.00 -8.03 12.56
C ARG A 164 -0.10 -9.09 11.94
N PRO A 165 0.97 -8.69 11.21
CA PRO A 165 1.85 -9.64 10.54
C PRO A 165 2.67 -10.47 11.53
N CYS A 166 2.72 -11.77 11.30
CA CYS A 166 3.54 -12.74 12.03
C CYS A 166 4.49 -13.50 11.08
N GLN A 167 5.27 -14.46 11.58
CA GLN A 167 6.33 -15.16 10.84
C GLN A 167 5.93 -15.66 9.45
N TYR A 168 4.71 -16.16 9.28
CA TYR A 168 4.25 -16.76 8.02
C TYR A 168 2.82 -16.34 7.64
N GLY A 169 2.32 -15.24 8.20
CA GLY A 169 0.99 -14.71 7.85
C GLY A 169 0.51 -13.63 8.79
N TYR A 170 -0.66 -13.82 9.39
CA TYR A 170 -1.32 -12.82 10.24
C TYR A 170 -1.81 -13.44 11.56
N CYS A 171 -1.86 -12.63 12.60
CA CYS A 171 -2.39 -13.05 13.89
C CYS A 171 -3.91 -13.11 13.86
N GLU A 172 -4.48 -14.18 14.39
CA GLU A 172 -5.91 -14.35 14.63
C GLU A 172 -6.10 -15.09 15.96
N ALA A 173 -6.80 -14.48 16.90
CA ALA A 173 -6.99 -15.00 18.26
C ALA A 173 -5.67 -15.41 18.94
N GLY A 174 -4.62 -14.60 18.76
CA GLY A 174 -3.30 -14.82 19.35
C GLY A 174 -2.46 -15.93 18.69
N LYS A 175 -2.92 -16.54 17.60
CA LYS A 175 -2.17 -17.55 16.83
C LYS A 175 -1.79 -17.01 15.46
N CYS A 176 -0.60 -17.38 14.99
CA CYS A 176 -0.14 -17.02 13.65
C CYS A 176 -0.82 -17.92 12.62
N GLN A 177 -1.77 -17.38 11.87
CA GLN A 177 -2.40 -18.06 10.75
C GLN A 177 -1.53 -17.90 9.53
N LYS A 178 -1.29 -18.99 8.81
CA LYS A 178 -0.57 -18.95 7.54
C LYS A 178 -1.37 -18.14 6.54
N ALA A 179 -0.78 -17.08 6.00
CA ALA A 179 -1.38 -16.37 4.88
C ALA A 179 -1.60 -17.41 3.78
N SER A 180 -2.85 -17.60 3.37
CA SER A 180 -3.19 -18.61 2.36
C SER A 180 -2.32 -18.33 1.14
N ALA A 181 -1.35 -19.20 0.92
CA ALA A 181 -0.51 -19.13 -0.25
C ALA A 181 -1.42 -19.10 -1.49
N ASN A 182 -1.10 -18.23 -2.44
CA ASN A 182 -1.81 -18.06 -3.70
C ASN A 182 -2.21 -19.42 -4.31
N MET A 183 -3.32 -19.46 -5.07
CA MET A 183 -3.86 -20.66 -5.73
C MET A 183 -2.81 -21.55 -6.41
N ILE A 184 -1.72 -20.94 -6.89
CA ILE A 184 -0.58 -21.58 -7.55
C ILE A 184 0.22 -22.47 -6.57
N GLN A 185 0.45 -22.04 -5.34
CA GLN A 185 1.20 -22.83 -4.35
C GLN A 185 0.40 -24.03 -3.85
N ARG A 186 -0.94 -23.89 -3.76
CA ARG A 186 -1.86 -25.03 -3.54
C ARG A 186 -1.82 -26.04 -4.69
N LEU A 187 -1.64 -25.57 -5.92
CA LEU A 187 -1.51 -26.42 -7.10
C LEU A 187 -0.19 -27.22 -7.06
N PHE A 188 0.92 -26.59 -6.66
CA PHE A 188 2.22 -27.26 -6.54
C PHE A 188 2.27 -28.24 -5.36
N ASP A 189 1.74 -27.88 -4.18
CA ASP A 189 1.64 -28.82 -3.04
C ASP A 189 0.79 -30.05 -3.41
N PHE A 190 -0.27 -29.88 -4.19
CA PHE A 190 -1.08 -30.99 -4.69
C PHE A 190 -0.31 -31.87 -5.69
N ILE A 191 0.43 -31.27 -6.63
CA ILE A 191 1.23 -32.01 -7.62
C ILE A 191 2.36 -32.81 -6.94
N GLU A 192 2.96 -32.27 -5.88
CA GLU A 192 4.06 -32.93 -5.15
C GLU A 192 3.56 -34.06 -4.23
N HIS A 193 2.29 -34.00 -3.77
CA HIS A 193 1.63 -35.06 -3.01
C HIS A 193 0.87 -36.10 -3.87
N LEU A 194 0.89 -35.99 -5.20
CA LEU A 194 0.35 -37.03 -6.07
C LEU A 194 1.31 -38.22 -6.13
N ASP A 195 1.05 -39.17 -5.22
CA ASP A 195 1.81 -40.41 -5.06
C ASP A 195 1.87 -41.21 -6.38
N SER A 196 3.10 -41.58 -6.79
CA SER A 196 3.41 -42.21 -8.08
C SER A 196 2.63 -43.51 -8.31
N SER A 197 2.35 -44.24 -7.23
CA SER A 197 1.60 -45.50 -7.25
C SER A 197 0.11 -45.31 -7.63
N THR A 198 -0.52 -44.25 -7.13
CA THR A 198 -1.92 -43.89 -7.42
C THR A 198 -2.06 -43.26 -8.79
N PHE A 199 -1.07 -42.45 -9.20
CA PHE A 199 -1.03 -41.84 -10.54
C PHE A 199 -0.92 -42.91 -11.65
N VAL A 200 -0.07 -43.92 -11.46
CA VAL A 200 0.04 -45.06 -12.39
C VAL A 200 -1.25 -45.89 -12.41
N ALA A 201 -1.88 -46.12 -11.25
CA ALA A 201 -3.17 -46.80 -11.19
C ALA A 201 -4.31 -46.00 -11.87
N PHE A 202 -4.30 -44.68 -11.75
CA PHE A 202 -5.24 -43.77 -12.41
C PHE A 202 -5.05 -43.74 -13.94
N MET A 203 -3.80 -43.72 -14.41
CA MET A 203 -3.48 -43.84 -15.84
C MET A 203 -3.87 -45.20 -16.40
N LYS A 204 -3.69 -46.29 -15.64
CA LYS A 204 -4.08 -47.63 -16.05
C LYS A 204 -5.60 -47.82 -16.10
N SER A 205 -6.34 -47.20 -15.18
CA SER A 205 -7.82 -47.24 -15.14
C SER A 205 -8.46 -46.34 -16.19
N ASN A 206 -7.80 -45.25 -16.60
CA ASN A 206 -8.27 -44.33 -17.64
C ASN A 206 -7.37 -44.35 -18.87
N ILE A 207 -7.06 -45.56 -19.34
CA ILE A 207 -6.10 -45.81 -20.43
C ILE A 207 -6.42 -45.01 -21.71
N VAL A 208 -7.70 -44.81 -22.02
CA VAL A 208 -8.13 -44.03 -23.20
C VAL A 208 -7.75 -42.55 -23.05
N GLY A 209 -8.01 -41.95 -21.88
CA GLY A 209 -7.67 -40.55 -21.60
C GLY A 209 -6.16 -40.33 -21.61
N THR A 210 -5.40 -41.26 -21.04
CA THR A 210 -3.94 -41.26 -21.07
C THR A 210 -3.41 -41.30 -22.51
N ILE A 211 -3.92 -42.21 -23.35
CA ILE A 211 -3.50 -42.30 -24.76
C ILE A 211 -3.77 -40.99 -25.50
N ILE A 212 -4.92 -40.34 -25.28
CA ILE A 212 -5.25 -39.06 -25.90
C ILE A 212 -4.25 -37.98 -25.49
N VAL A 213 -3.94 -37.85 -24.19
CA VAL A 213 -3.00 -36.83 -23.68
C VAL A 213 -1.60 -37.04 -24.25
N PHE A 214 -1.04 -38.26 -24.19
CA PHE A 214 0.28 -38.52 -24.73
C PHE A 214 0.33 -38.38 -26.26
N SER A 215 -0.77 -38.73 -26.95
CA SER A 215 -0.89 -38.48 -28.38
C SER A 215 -0.83 -36.99 -28.68
N LEU A 216 -1.59 -36.15 -27.98
CA LEU A 216 -1.54 -34.70 -28.19
C LEU A 216 -0.15 -34.12 -27.91
N VAL A 217 0.53 -34.59 -26.86
CA VAL A 217 1.90 -34.15 -26.53
C VAL A 217 2.92 -34.51 -27.60
N VAL A 218 2.75 -35.61 -28.32
CA VAL A 218 3.66 -36.02 -29.41
C VAL A 218 3.26 -35.39 -30.75
N TRP A 219 1.98 -35.44 -31.08
CA TRP A 219 1.47 -35.04 -32.38
C TRP A 219 1.38 -33.53 -32.56
N ILE A 220 1.15 -32.74 -31.50
CA ILE A 220 1.11 -31.27 -31.62
C ILE A 220 2.50 -30.71 -31.96
N PRO A 221 3.60 -31.06 -31.26
CA PRO A 221 4.94 -30.63 -31.63
C PRO A 221 5.38 -31.18 -32.98
N LEU A 222 5.07 -32.44 -33.30
CA LEU A 222 5.42 -33.01 -34.60
C LEU A 222 4.69 -32.31 -35.76
N SER A 223 3.40 -32.00 -35.58
CA SER A 223 2.63 -31.24 -36.58
C SER A 223 3.17 -29.82 -36.73
N TRP A 224 3.61 -29.20 -35.63
CA TRP A 224 4.22 -27.88 -35.67
C TRP A 224 5.58 -27.89 -36.36
N THR A 225 6.43 -28.88 -36.11
CA THR A 225 7.75 -29.01 -36.77
C THR A 225 7.59 -29.32 -38.25
N ILE A 226 6.68 -30.22 -38.62
CA ILE A 226 6.35 -30.51 -40.02
C ILE A 226 5.83 -29.25 -40.72
N SER A 227 4.91 -28.51 -40.10
CA SER A 227 4.39 -27.26 -40.67
C SER A 227 5.48 -26.20 -40.84
N CYS A 228 6.41 -26.09 -39.88
CA CYS A 228 7.59 -25.22 -40.01
C CYS A 228 8.51 -25.66 -41.16
N ILE A 229 8.74 -26.96 -41.33
CA ILE A 229 9.55 -27.52 -42.42
C ILE A 229 8.88 -27.28 -43.78
N ASP A 230 7.58 -27.52 -43.88
CA ASP A 230 6.81 -27.35 -45.12
C ASP A 230 6.77 -25.88 -45.55
N LYS A 231 6.53 -24.96 -44.59
CA LYS A 231 6.66 -23.52 -44.84
C LYS A 231 8.05 -23.11 -45.29
N ARG A 232 9.10 -23.76 -44.77
CA ARG A 232 10.49 -23.50 -45.17
C ARG A 232 10.77 -24.00 -46.59
N ASN A 233 10.25 -25.16 -46.97
CA ASN A 233 10.41 -25.72 -48.30
C ASN A 233 9.63 -24.91 -49.35
N ALA A 234 8.40 -24.49 -49.03
CA ALA A 234 7.60 -23.63 -49.90
C ALA A 234 8.28 -22.27 -50.20
N ARG A 235 9.00 -21.69 -49.22
CA ARG A 235 9.80 -20.47 -49.45
C ARG A 235 10.93 -20.71 -50.44
N LYS A 236 11.65 -21.83 -50.32
CA LYS A 236 12.75 -22.19 -51.24
C LYS A 236 12.27 -22.42 -52.67
N SER A 237 11.12 -23.08 -52.86
CA SER A 237 10.54 -23.28 -54.19
C SER A 237 10.17 -21.94 -54.84
N ARG A 238 9.53 -21.02 -54.11
CA ARG A 238 9.25 -19.67 -54.62
C ARG A 238 10.52 -18.89 -54.99
N GLU A 239 11.59 -19.03 -54.20
CA GLU A 239 12.89 -18.42 -54.53
C GLU A 239 13.58 -19.04 -55.76
N GLN A 240 13.31 -20.31 -56.06
CA GLN A 240 13.79 -20.96 -57.29
C GLN A 240 12.96 -20.53 -58.50
N ASP A 241 11.64 -20.43 -58.36
CA ASP A 241 10.74 -19.95 -59.42
C ASP A 241 11.06 -18.49 -59.78
N LEU A 242 11.27 -17.62 -58.79
CA LEU A 242 11.69 -16.23 -59.02
C LEU A 242 13.06 -16.13 -59.70
N ARG A 243 13.99 -17.04 -59.39
CA ARG A 243 15.29 -17.11 -60.07
C ARG A 243 15.17 -17.58 -61.52
N TRP A 244 14.30 -18.55 -61.81
CA TRP A 244 14.01 -19.00 -63.17
C TRP A 244 13.41 -17.88 -64.02
N VAL A 245 12.40 -17.18 -63.51
CA VAL A 245 11.77 -16.04 -64.20
C VAL A 245 12.76 -14.89 -64.43
N SER A 246 13.61 -14.59 -63.43
CA SER A 246 14.67 -13.59 -63.57
C SER A 246 15.69 -13.96 -64.66
N ASN A 247 16.11 -15.23 -64.70
CA ASN A 247 17.04 -15.72 -65.72
C ASN A 247 16.43 -15.74 -67.12
N GLU A 248 15.14 -16.08 -67.27
CA GLU A 248 14.40 -15.94 -68.54
C GLU A 248 14.31 -14.47 -68.98
N ALA A 249 14.00 -13.56 -68.07
CA ALA A 249 13.94 -12.12 -68.38
C ALA A 249 15.30 -11.58 -68.85
N LEU A 250 16.40 -11.99 -68.22
CA LEU A 250 17.76 -11.64 -68.61
C LEU A 250 18.15 -12.22 -69.99
N LEU A 251 17.73 -13.45 -70.30
CA LEU A 251 17.95 -14.06 -71.61
C LEU A 251 17.22 -13.29 -72.72
N PHE A 252 15.97 -12.90 -72.50
CA PHE A 252 15.21 -12.08 -73.46
C PHE A 252 15.83 -10.69 -73.69
N GLN A 253 16.39 -10.08 -72.65
CA GLN A 253 17.03 -8.76 -72.75
C GLN A 253 18.38 -8.79 -73.49
N SER A 254 19.01 -9.95 -73.59
CA SER A 254 20.28 -10.15 -74.32
C SER A 254 20.11 -10.50 -75.81
N LEU A 255 18.86 -10.76 -76.24
CA LEU A 255 18.47 -11.12 -77.61
C LEU A 255 17.85 -9.94 -78.39
N GLN A 256 17.94 -8.71 -77.86
CA GLN A 256 17.43 -7.47 -78.45
C GLN A 256 18.55 -6.45 -78.58
#